data_AF-A0A6N4V8C6-F1
#
_entry.id   AF-A0A6N4V8C6-F1
#
_cell.length_a   1.000
_cell.length_b   1.000
_cell.length_c   1.000
_cell.angle_alpha   90.00
_cell.angle_beta   90.00
_cell.angle_gamma   90.00
#
_symmetry.space_group_name_H-M   'P 1'
#
loop_
_entity.id
_entity.type
_entity.pdbx_description
1 polymer ?
#
loop_
_entity_poly.entity_id
_entity_poly.type
_entity_poly.pdbx_seq_one_letter_code
_entity_poly.pdbx_strand_id
1 'polypeptide(L)'
;MPTDHRRHAITETEDISNALDVARRVWPDLADKPGALLRRLVLVGADKVKHDADVLRRERGQAIADTGGALTGVFGPGYLSELREDWPSDRAGRQHVDRTLRGGRCAP
;
A
#
# COMPACT_ATOMS: atom_id res chain seq x y z
N MET A 1 0.19 -18.90 32.31
CA MET A 1 0.81 -17.61 31.96
C MET A 1 0.24 -17.12 30.64
N PRO A 2 -0.71 -16.18 30.64
CA PRO A 2 -1.09 -15.45 29.44
C PRO A 2 0.03 -14.45 29.12
N THR A 3 0.57 -14.51 27.90
CA THR A 3 1.44 -13.45 27.37
C THR A 3 0.55 -12.40 26.72
N ASP A 4 0.74 -11.11 27.00
CA ASP A 4 -0.08 -10.00 26.45
C ASP A 4 -0.15 -9.98 24.91
N HIS A 5 0.83 -10.58 24.24
CA HIS A 5 0.87 -10.68 22.79
C HIS A 5 0.26 -11.99 22.27
N ARG A 6 -0.55 -11.86 21.20
CA ARG A 6 -1.10 -12.99 20.45
C ARG A 6 0.04 -13.81 19.85
N ARG A 7 -0.06 -15.14 19.97
CA ARG A 7 0.87 -16.07 19.33
C ARG A 7 0.43 -16.30 17.88
N HIS A 8 1.38 -16.21 16.97
CA HIS A 8 1.20 -16.57 15.56
C HIS A 8 2.00 -17.85 15.33
N ALA A 9 1.31 -18.98 15.22
CA ALA A 9 1.94 -20.25 14.89
C ALA A 9 2.27 -20.26 13.39
N ILE A 10 3.51 -20.61 13.05
CA ILE A 10 3.98 -20.74 11.69
C ILE A 10 4.46 -22.17 11.51
N THR A 11 3.94 -22.86 10.51
CA THR A 11 4.45 -24.17 10.09
C THR A 11 5.64 -23.95 9.19
N GLU A 12 6.76 -24.61 9.46
CA GLU A 12 7.93 -24.56 8.60
C GLU A 12 7.62 -25.25 7.27
N THR A 13 7.72 -24.48 6.19
CA THR A 13 7.65 -24.94 4.80
C THR A 13 9.04 -24.86 4.19
N GLU A 14 9.26 -25.47 3.02
CA GLU A 14 10.53 -25.40 2.30
C GLU A 14 10.97 -23.94 2.04
N ASP A 15 10.03 -23.07 1.68
CA ASP A 15 10.30 -21.63 1.51
C ASP A 15 10.80 -20.97 2.81
N ILE A 16 10.23 -21.35 3.95
CA ILE A 16 10.64 -20.83 5.26
C ILE A 16 12.02 -21.37 5.63
N SER A 17 12.29 -22.66 5.39
CA SER A 17 13.62 -23.24 5.62
C SER A 17 14.68 -22.54 4.78
N ASN A 18 14.41 -22.30 3.49
CA ASN A 18 15.30 -21.57 2.59
C ASN A 18 15.53 -20.12 3.07
N ALA A 19 14.47 -19.42 3.48
CA ALA A 19 14.59 -18.07 4.03
C ALA A 19 15.43 -18.04 5.32
N LEU A 20 15.29 -19.04 6.18
CA LEU A 20 16.10 -19.19 7.39
C LEU A 20 17.56 -19.47 7.06
N ASP A 21 17.86 -20.28 6.05
CA ASP A 21 19.24 -20.53 5.61
C ASP A 21 19.94 -19.28 5.09
N VAL A 22 19.22 -18.45 4.34
CA VAL A 22 19.73 -17.13 3.95
C VAL A 22 19.95 -16.26 5.19
N ALA A 23 18.99 -16.23 6.11
CA ALA A 23 19.07 -15.44 7.34
C ALA A 23 20.25 -15.85 8.23
N ARG A 24 20.57 -17.16 8.33
CA ARG A 24 21.73 -17.67 9.07
C ARG A 24 23.06 -17.14 8.53
N ARG A 25 23.17 -17.02 7.20
CA ARG A 25 24.38 -16.48 6.56
C ARG A 25 24.55 -14.99 6.81
N VAL A 26 23.43 -14.25 6.87
CA VAL A 26 23.42 -12.79 7.10
C VAL A 26 23.58 -12.45 8.59
N TRP A 27 23.01 -13.27 9.47
CA TRP A 27 23.05 -13.08 10.93
C TRP A 27 23.58 -14.33 11.64
N PRO A 28 24.89 -14.60 11.56
CA PRO A 28 25.49 -15.80 12.15
C PRO A 28 25.30 -15.87 13.67
N ASP A 29 25.27 -14.73 14.37
CA ASP A 29 25.05 -14.66 15.83
C ASP A 29 23.68 -15.21 16.27
N LEU A 30 22.75 -15.32 15.33
CA LEU A 30 21.39 -15.81 15.55
C LEU A 30 21.15 -17.17 14.90
N ALA A 31 22.18 -17.81 14.33
CA ALA A 31 22.02 -19.00 13.49
C ALA A 31 21.31 -20.17 14.20
N ASP A 32 21.60 -20.35 15.49
CA ASP A 32 21.02 -21.41 16.32
C ASP A 32 19.64 -21.05 16.91
N LYS A 33 19.11 -19.87 16.59
CA LYS A 33 17.88 -19.31 17.18
C LYS A 33 16.85 -19.02 16.08
N PRO A 34 16.16 -20.04 15.53
CA PRO A 34 15.22 -19.86 14.41
C PRO A 34 14.10 -18.86 14.73
N GLY A 35 13.57 -18.83 15.96
CA GLY A 35 12.57 -17.84 16.36
C GLY A 35 13.10 -16.39 16.35
N ALA A 36 14.38 -16.19 16.68
CA ALA A 36 15.01 -14.87 16.63
C ALA A 36 15.27 -14.45 15.17
N LEU A 37 15.65 -15.39 14.30
CA LEU A 37 15.79 -15.17 12.86
C LEU A 37 14.45 -14.81 12.21
N LEU A 38 13.38 -15.55 12.51
CA LEU A 38 12.03 -15.24 12.02
C LEU A 38 11.59 -13.84 12.45
N ARG A 39 11.79 -13.48 13.72
CA ARG A 39 11.52 -12.12 14.20
C ARG A 39 12.32 -11.09 13.41
N ARG A 40 13.61 -11.32 13.19
CA ARG A 40 14.47 -10.39 12.44
C ARG A 40 14.02 -10.23 10.99
N LEU A 41 13.71 -11.34 10.32
CA LEU A 41 13.17 -11.36 8.96
C LEU A 41 11.87 -10.57 8.85
N VAL A 42 10.93 -10.76 9.79
CA VAL A 42 9.66 -10.02 9.81
C VAL A 42 9.89 -8.51 9.93
N LEU A 43 10.81 -8.09 10.80
CA LEU A 43 11.12 -6.67 10.98
C LEU A 43 11.76 -6.06 9.72
N VAL A 44 12.73 -6.75 9.13
CA VAL A 44 13.37 -6.31 7.87
C VAL A 44 12.36 -6.27 6.72
N GLY A 45 11.49 -7.28 6.63
CA GLY A 45 10.42 -7.33 5.65
C GLY A 45 9.42 -6.18 5.82
N ALA A 46 9.05 -5.84 7.06
CA ALA A 46 8.17 -4.72 7.35
C ALA A 46 8.78 -3.38 6.90
N ASP A 47 10.07 -3.17 7.15
CA ASP A 47 10.78 -1.97 6.70
C ASP A 47 10.82 -1.88 5.16
N LYS A 48 11.03 -3.01 4.48
CA LYS A 48 11.00 -3.06 3.00
C LYS A 48 9.62 -2.73 2.44
N VAL A 49 8.56 -3.33 2.99
CA VAL A 49 7.17 -3.08 2.56
C VAL A 49 6.81 -1.61 2.77
N LYS A 50 7.21 -1.01 3.91
CA LYS A 50 7.00 0.41 4.17
C LYS A 50 7.75 1.29 3.17
N HIS A 51 9.01 0.97 2.90
CA HIS A 51 9.82 1.71 1.94
C HIS A 51 9.19 1.69 0.54
N ASP A 52 8.72 0.53 0.07
CA ASP A 52 8.11 0.38 -1.24
C ASP A 52 6.80 1.17 -1.35
N ALA A 53 5.98 1.15 -0.30
CA ALA A 53 4.78 1.98 -0.24
C ALA A 53 5.10 3.49 -0.30
N ASP A 54 6.16 3.93 0.39
CA ASP A 54 6.61 5.32 0.36
C ASP A 54 7.17 5.72 -1.01
N VAL A 55 7.87 4.82 -1.70
CA VAL A 55 8.34 5.04 -3.08
C VAL A 55 7.16 5.24 -4.03
N LEU A 56 6.19 4.32 -4.03
CA LEU A 56 4.99 4.43 -4.86
C LEU A 56 4.21 5.72 -4.58
N ARG A 57 4.12 6.11 -3.31
CA ARG A 57 3.47 7.37 -2.92
C ARG A 57 4.21 8.59 -3.46
N ARG A 58 5.55 8.59 -3.41
CA ARG A 58 6.38 9.67 -3.96
C ARG A 58 6.25 9.75 -5.47
N GLU A 59 6.32 8.63 -6.17
CA GLU A 59 6.16 8.56 -7.64
C GLU A 59 4.79 9.11 -8.06
N ARG A 60 3.71 8.69 -7.37
CA ARG A 60 2.38 9.25 -7.61
C ARG A 60 2.34 10.75 -7.35
N GLY A 61 2.93 11.22 -6.25
CA GLY A 61 2.99 12.64 -5.91
C GLY A 61 3.74 13.46 -6.97
N GLN A 62 4.85 12.93 -7.47
CA GLN A 62 5.64 13.56 -8.53
C GLN A 62 4.85 13.63 -9.84
N ALA A 63 4.19 12.55 -10.25
CA ALA A 63 3.35 12.55 -11.44
C ALA A 63 2.20 13.58 -11.34
N ILE A 64 1.60 13.74 -10.16
CA ILE A 64 0.59 14.78 -9.91
C ILE A 64 1.19 16.18 -9.96
N ALA A 65 2.39 16.39 -9.41
CA ALA A 65 3.06 17.68 -9.46
C ALA A 65 3.48 18.07 -10.89
N ASP A 66 4.00 17.12 -11.66
CA ASP A 66 4.46 17.34 -13.04
C ASP A 66 3.29 17.62 -13.99
N THR A 67 2.15 16.96 -13.78
CA THR A 67 0.94 17.17 -14.59
C THR A 67 0.07 18.30 -14.06
N GLY A 68 0.17 18.59 -12.76
CA GLY A 68 -0.59 19.60 -12.04
C GLY A 68 -0.23 20.99 -12.51
N GLY A 69 -1.12 21.57 -13.32
CA GLY A 69 -0.90 22.91 -13.86
C GLY A 69 -0.14 22.95 -15.18
N ALA A 70 0.16 21.80 -15.80
CA ALA A 70 0.69 21.74 -17.17
C ALA A 70 -0.26 22.39 -18.21
N LEU A 71 -1.55 22.50 -17.87
CA LEU A 71 -2.58 23.16 -18.68
C LEU A 71 -2.99 24.53 -18.12
N THR A 72 -2.22 25.08 -17.17
CA THR A 72 -2.47 26.44 -16.65
C THR A 72 -2.36 27.44 -17.79
N GLY A 73 -3.40 28.24 -18.01
CA GLY A 73 -3.47 29.22 -19.10
C GLY A 73 -4.15 28.71 -20.38
N VAL A 74 -4.45 27.42 -20.50
CA VAL A 74 -5.28 26.88 -21.60
C VAL A 74 -6.75 27.23 -21.37
N PHE A 75 -7.19 27.23 -20.11
CA PHE A 75 -8.56 27.53 -19.74
C PHE A 75 -8.75 29.03 -19.52
N GLY A 76 -9.77 29.58 -20.19
CA GLY A 76 -10.10 31.01 -20.10
C GLY A 76 -10.57 31.44 -18.71
N PRO A 77 -10.56 32.76 -18.44
CA PRO A 77 -11.11 33.30 -17.20
C PRO A 77 -12.60 32.94 -17.09
N GLY A 78 -13.02 32.36 -15.96
CA GLY A 78 -14.41 31.96 -15.72
C GLY A 78 -14.76 30.50 -16.06
N TYR A 79 -13.88 29.78 -16.76
CA TYR A 79 -14.11 28.37 -17.17
C TYR A 79 -14.50 27.45 -15.99
N LEU A 80 -13.87 27.60 -14.83
CA LEU A 80 -14.21 26.79 -13.65
C LEU A 80 -15.57 27.14 -13.04
N SER A 81 -16.07 28.35 -13.23
CA SER A 81 -17.40 28.75 -12.75
C SER A 81 -18.47 28.14 -13.64
N GLU A 82 -18.32 28.27 -14.96
CA GLU A 82 -19.21 27.66 -15.96
C GLU A 82 -19.28 26.14 -15.78
N LEU A 83 -18.14 25.47 -15.61
CA LEU A 83 -18.09 24.01 -15.39
C LEU A 83 -18.80 23.57 -14.10
N ARG A 84 -18.81 24.41 -13.06
CA ARG A 84 -19.44 24.10 -11.78
C ARG A 84 -20.95 24.29 -11.82
N GLU A 85 -21.45 25.18 -12.66
CA GLU A 85 -22.89 25.38 -12.87
C GLU A 85 -23.52 24.14 -13.54
N ASP A 86 -22.79 23.49 -14.44
CA ASP A 86 -23.20 22.24 -15.09
C ASP A 86 -23.01 21.00 -14.21
N TRP A 87 -22.30 21.10 -13.09
CA TRP A 87 -22.06 19.97 -12.20
C TRP A 87 -23.21 19.79 -11.19
N PRO A 88 -23.81 18.59 -11.07
CA PRO A 88 -24.89 18.36 -10.12
C PRO A 88 -24.41 18.62 -8.68
N SER A 89 -24.92 19.68 -8.06
CA SER A 89 -24.54 20.12 -6.71
C SER A 89 -25.27 19.35 -5.59
N ASP A 90 -26.04 18.34 -5.93
CA ASP A 90 -26.85 17.58 -4.98
C ASP A 90 -26.10 16.36 -4.42
N ARG A 91 -26.44 16.01 -3.17
CA ARG A 91 -25.94 14.80 -2.48
C ARG A 91 -26.29 13.48 -3.19
N ALA A 92 -26.98 13.52 -4.33
CA ALA A 92 -27.28 12.37 -5.18
C ALA A 92 -26.06 11.95 -6.03
N GLY A 93 -25.24 12.89 -6.53
CA GLY A 93 -24.06 12.59 -7.35
C GLY A 93 -22.97 11.80 -6.59
N ARG A 94 -22.87 11.98 -5.27
CA ARG A 94 -21.90 11.26 -4.42
C ARG A 94 -22.25 9.77 -4.24
N GLN A 95 -23.52 9.39 -4.42
CA GLN A 95 -23.98 8.00 -4.27
C GLN A 95 -23.79 7.17 -5.54
N HIS A 96 -23.70 7.81 -6.72
CA HIS A 96 -23.52 7.08 -7.98
C HIS A 96 -22.08 6.57 -8.17
N VAL A 97 -21.08 7.33 -7.71
CA VAL A 97 -19.66 6.96 -7.77
C VAL A 97 -19.33 5.83 -6.78
N ASP A 98 -19.98 5.79 -5.62
CA ASP A 98 -19.79 4.70 -4.64
C ASP A 98 -20.42 3.37 -5.10
N ARG A 99 -21.47 3.42 -5.94
CA ARG A 99 -22.15 2.21 -6.43
C ARG A 99 -21.37 1.49 -7.53
N THR A 100 -20.63 2.23 -8.36
CA THR A 100 -19.83 1.65 -9.45
C THR A 100 -18.53 1.00 -8.95
N LEU A 101 -17.98 1.44 -7.81
CA LEU A 101 -16.80 0.80 -7.20
C LEU A 101 -17.13 -0.45 -6.36
N ARG A 102 -18.39 -0.65 -5.94
CA ARG A 102 -18.84 -1.80 -5.13
C ARG A 102 -19.61 -2.87 -5.91
N GLY A 103 -19.69 -2.73 -7.24
CA GLY A 103 -20.45 -3.60 -8.14
C GLY A 103 -19.66 -4.67 -8.87
N GLY A 104 -18.34 -4.78 -8.65
CA GLY A 104 -17.50 -5.83 -9.23
C GLY A 104 -17.74 -7.20 -8.62
N ARG A 105 -18.94 -7.76 -8.79
CA ARG A 105 -19.18 -9.19 -8.67
C ARG A 105 -18.95 -9.82 -10.04
N CYS A 106 -17.81 -10.50 -10.17
CA CYS A 106 -17.65 -11.57 -11.13
C CYS A 106 -18.73 -12.63 -10.91
N ALA A 107 -19.41 -13.04 -11.97
CA ALA A 107 -19.77 -14.42 -12.31
C ALA A 107 -20.83 -14.43 -13.43
N PRO A 108 -20.98 -15.56 -14.15
CA PRO A 108 -19.98 -16.42 -14.77
C PRO A 108 -19.93 -16.24 -16.30
#